data_AF-A0A453AN86-F1
#
_entry.id   AF-A0A453AN86-F1
#
_cell.length_a   1.000
_cell.length_b   1.000
_cell.length_c   1.000
_cell.angle_alpha   90.00
_cell.angle_beta   90.00
_cell.angle_gamma   90.00
#
_symmetry.space_group_name_H-M   'P 1'
#
loop_
_entity.id
_entity.type
_entity.pdbx_description
1 polymer ?
#
loop_
_entity_poly.entity_id
_entity_poly.type
_entity_poly.pdbx_seq_one_letter_code
_entity_poly.pdbx_strand_id
1 'polypeptide(L)'
;VRDLLREKSSFKNQPDWVTVLDGTQEGAYEWVTINYLLGNLGKTYADTVGVVDLGGGSVQMAYAIPEKDAEKAPKPADGEESYVKKLFLKGTTYHLYVHSYLRYGLLAARAEILKAGNANGYSNCVLAGHQG
;
A
#
# COMPACT_ATOMS: atom_id res chain seq x y z
N VAL A 1 8.15 13.85 17.41
CA VAL A 1 9.07 13.44 16.30
C VAL A 1 9.63 14.65 15.56
N ARG A 2 8.80 15.53 14.97
CA ARG A 2 9.26 16.74 14.26
C ARG A 2 10.22 17.61 15.08
N ASP A 3 9.84 17.95 16.31
CA ASP A 3 10.67 18.79 17.19
C ASP A 3 12.01 18.14 17.52
N LEU A 4 11.99 16.84 17.81
CA LEU A 4 13.20 16.06 18.06
C LEU A 4 14.18 16.13 16.88
N LEU A 5 13.69 15.94 15.64
CA LEU A 5 14.53 16.01 14.44
C LEU A 5 15.08 17.42 14.23
N ARG A 6 14.28 18.46 14.46
CA ARG A 6 14.72 19.86 14.33
C ARG A 6 15.78 20.23 15.36
N GLU A 7 15.61 19.79 16.61
CA GLU A 7 16.43 20.24 17.74
C GLU A 7 17.67 19.40 17.99
N LYS A 8 17.65 18.12 17.60
CA LYS A 8 18.69 17.15 17.96
C LYS A 8 19.41 16.51 16.77
N SER A 9 18.97 16.75 15.53
CA SER A 9 19.62 16.19 14.33
C SER A 9 20.40 17.25 13.55
N SER A 10 21.50 16.83 12.93
CA SER A 10 22.23 17.64 11.94
C SER A 10 21.73 17.42 10.50
N PHE A 11 20.80 16.49 10.29
CA PHE A 11 20.21 16.26 8.98
C PHE A 11 19.25 17.38 8.58
N LYS A 12 19.13 17.59 7.27
CA LYS A 12 18.11 18.50 6.70
C LYS A 12 16.73 18.03 7.14
N ASN A 13 15.88 18.98 7.52
CA ASN A 13 14.50 18.75 7.90
C ASN A 13 13.61 19.84 7.33
N GLN A 14 12.37 19.48 7.01
CA GLN A 14 11.31 20.39 6.61
C GLN A 14 10.01 20.01 7.35
N PRO A 15 9.08 20.95 7.57
CA PRO A 15 7.85 20.69 8.31
C PRO A 15 6.98 19.55 7.73
N ASP A 16 7.00 19.40 6.42
CA ASP A 16 6.18 18.47 5.62
C ASP A 16 6.82 17.10 5.42
N TRP A 17 8.06 16.87 5.87
CA TRP A 17 8.77 15.60 5.65
C TRP A 17 8.44 14.51 6.67
N VAL A 18 7.85 14.87 7.80
CA VAL A 18 7.33 13.91 8.76
C VAL A 18 5.82 13.88 8.57
N THR A 19 5.33 12.83 7.93
CA THR A 19 3.91 12.60 7.69
C THR A 19 3.60 11.13 7.91
N VAL A 20 2.31 10.83 8.09
CA VAL A 20 1.84 9.46 7.97
C VAL A 20 1.76 9.18 6.48
N LEU A 21 2.38 8.09 6.04
CA LEU A 21 2.20 7.62 4.68
C LEU A 21 0.79 7.09 4.54
N ASP A 22 0.07 7.54 3.52
CA ASP A 22 -1.17 6.89 3.14
C ASP A 22 -0.87 5.49 2.55
N GLY A 23 -1.90 4.64 2.48
CA GLY A 23 -1.72 3.27 2.04
C GLY A 23 -1.28 3.16 0.57
N THR A 24 -1.61 4.12 -0.28
CA THR A 24 -1.19 4.08 -1.68
C THR A 24 0.22 4.60 -1.88
N GLN A 25 0.71 5.49 -1.01
CA GLN A 25 2.13 5.86 -0.91
C GLN A 25 2.96 4.66 -0.46
N GLU A 26 2.51 3.93 0.56
CA GLU A 26 3.18 2.71 1.06
C GLU A 26 3.38 1.69 -0.07
N GLY A 27 2.30 1.29 -0.76
CA GLY A 27 2.38 0.34 -1.88
C GLY A 27 3.21 0.86 -3.06
N ALA A 28 3.15 2.17 -3.37
CA ALA A 28 3.96 2.75 -4.43
C ALA A 28 5.45 2.74 -4.09
N TYR A 29 5.83 3.06 -2.85
CA TYR A 29 7.23 3.04 -2.43
C TYR A 29 7.80 1.62 -2.34
N GLU A 30 7.00 0.64 -1.92
CA GLU A 30 7.40 -0.77 -1.99
C GLU A 30 7.62 -1.21 -3.44
N TRP A 31 6.70 -0.87 -4.35
CA TRP A 31 6.85 -1.17 -5.78
C TRP A 31 8.14 -0.58 -6.37
N VAL A 32 8.44 0.68 -6.05
CA VAL A 32 9.69 1.34 -6.44
C VAL A 32 10.89 0.60 -5.87
N THR A 33 10.84 0.20 -4.59
CA THR A 33 11.93 -0.50 -3.91
C THR A 33 12.24 -1.83 -4.58
N ILE A 34 11.22 -2.67 -4.81
CA ILE A 34 11.41 -3.99 -5.43
C ILE A 34 11.91 -3.84 -6.88
N ASN A 35 11.31 -2.96 -7.68
CA ASN A 35 11.73 -2.79 -9.08
C ASN A 35 13.09 -2.08 -9.21
N TYR A 36 13.50 -1.28 -8.22
CA TYR A 36 14.86 -0.76 -8.14
C TYR A 36 15.86 -1.89 -7.89
N LEU A 37 15.61 -2.73 -6.88
CA LEU A 37 16.49 -3.84 -6.50
C LEU A 37 16.62 -4.89 -7.61
N LEU A 38 15.54 -5.16 -8.35
CA LEU A 38 15.55 -6.08 -9.49
C LEU A 38 16.08 -5.45 -10.78
N GLY A 39 16.43 -4.15 -10.77
CA GLY A 39 16.94 -3.46 -11.95
C GLY A 39 15.91 -3.29 -13.07
N ASN A 40 14.62 -3.22 -12.73
CA ASN A 40 13.53 -3.09 -13.70
C ASN A 40 13.11 -1.63 -13.96
N LEU A 41 13.45 -0.70 -13.07
CA LEU A 41 13.19 0.73 -13.30
C LEU A 41 13.95 1.25 -14.53
N GLY A 42 13.23 1.97 -15.39
CA GLY A 42 13.67 2.44 -16.70
C GLY A 42 13.24 1.52 -17.86
N LYS A 43 12.79 0.28 -17.58
CA LYS A 43 12.23 -0.63 -18.59
C LYS A 43 10.75 -0.36 -18.84
N THR A 44 10.10 -1.13 -19.71
CA THR A 44 8.66 -0.98 -19.97
C THR A 44 7.83 -1.44 -18.76
N TYR A 45 6.56 -1.03 -18.67
CA TYR A 45 5.68 -1.46 -17.57
C TYR A 45 5.58 -2.99 -17.46
N ALA A 46 5.61 -3.70 -18.59
CA ALA A 46 5.49 -5.15 -18.67
C ALA A 46 6.72 -5.89 -18.12
N ASP A 47 7.87 -5.21 -18.04
CA ASP A 47 9.12 -5.76 -17.50
C ASP A 47 9.22 -5.57 -15.97
N THR A 48 8.27 -4.87 -15.37
CA THR A 48 8.24 -4.63 -13.92
C THR A 48 7.48 -5.74 -13.21
N VAL A 49 7.73 -5.88 -11.91
CA VAL A 49 6.98 -6.81 -11.06
C VAL A 49 5.93 -6.04 -10.25
N GLY A 50 4.77 -6.66 -10.04
CA GLY A 50 3.78 -6.19 -9.07
C GLY A 50 4.18 -6.58 -7.65
N VAL A 51 3.64 -5.86 -6.67
CA VAL A 51 3.88 -6.10 -5.25
C VAL A 51 2.55 -6.20 -4.48
N VAL A 52 2.57 -7.00 -3.42
CA VAL A 52 1.49 -7.12 -2.44
C VAL A 52 2.09 -7.02 -1.06
N ASP A 53 1.75 -5.96 -0.33
CA ASP A 53 2.16 -5.77 1.07
C ASP A 53 1.02 -6.23 1.98
N LEU A 54 1.27 -7.25 2.81
CA LEU A 54 0.32 -7.69 3.82
C LEU A 54 0.73 -7.14 5.20
N GLY A 55 0.36 -5.88 5.43
CA GLY A 55 0.52 -5.22 6.71
C GLY A 55 -0.44 -5.74 7.80
N GLY A 56 -0.38 -5.13 8.99
CA GLY A 56 -1.27 -5.51 10.09
C GLY A 56 -2.71 -5.03 9.92
N GLY A 57 -2.89 -3.78 9.45
CA GLY A 57 -4.19 -3.12 9.33
C GLY A 57 -4.77 -3.11 7.92
N SER A 58 -3.93 -3.11 6.90
CA SER A 58 -4.30 -3.08 5.48
C SER A 58 -3.47 -4.08 4.68
N VAL A 59 -3.92 -4.33 3.46
CA VAL A 59 -3.13 -4.97 2.40
C VAL A 59 -3.08 -4.03 1.22
N GLN A 60 -1.91 -3.87 0.63
CA GLN A 60 -1.68 -3.02 -0.53
C GLN A 60 -1.42 -3.88 -1.76
N MET A 61 -1.90 -3.43 -2.91
CA MET A 61 -1.56 -3.99 -4.22
C MET A 61 -1.02 -2.86 -5.08
N ALA A 62 0.14 -3.05 -5.69
CA ALA A 62 0.69 -2.09 -6.64
C ALA A 62 1.37 -2.77 -7.84
N TYR A 63 1.02 -2.34 -9.05
CA TYR A 63 1.63 -2.83 -10.29
C TYR A 63 1.50 -1.81 -11.42
N ALA A 64 2.46 -1.80 -12.35
CA ALA A 64 2.43 -0.89 -13.47
C ALA A 64 1.44 -1.37 -14.55
N ILE A 65 0.70 -0.42 -15.11
CA ILE A 65 -0.30 -0.63 -16.17
C ILE A 65 0.04 0.23 -17.39
N PRO A 66 -0.44 -0.13 -18.59
CA PRO A 66 -0.26 0.71 -19.77
C PRO A 66 -1.14 1.97 -19.66
N GLU A 67 -0.69 3.07 -20.28
CA GLU A 67 -1.37 4.38 -20.25
C GLU A 67 -2.85 4.30 -20.69
N LYS A 68 -3.14 3.50 -21.73
CA LYS A 68 -4.51 3.25 -22.22
C LYS A 68 -5.47 2.68 -21.17
N ASP A 69 -4.96 1.97 -20.17
CA ASP A 69 -5.76 1.37 -19.09
C ASP A 69 -5.87 2.36 -17.92
N ALA A 70 -4.82 3.15 -17.68
CA ALA A 70 -4.85 4.27 -16.74
C ALA A 70 -5.89 5.33 -17.11
N GLU A 71 -6.04 5.64 -18.40
CA GLU A 71 -7.05 6.59 -18.92
C GLU A 71 -8.49 6.11 -18.69
N LYS A 72 -8.68 4.79 -18.58
CA LYS A 72 -9.99 4.15 -18.35
C LYS A 72 -10.27 3.91 -16.87
N ALA A 73 -9.33 4.23 -15.99
CA ALA A 73 -9.50 4.01 -14.57
C ALA A 73 -10.72 4.81 -14.05
N PRO A 74 -11.56 4.19 -13.20
CA PRO A 74 -12.68 4.89 -12.62
C PRO A 74 -12.18 6.10 -11.84
N LYS A 75 -12.93 7.20 -11.93
CA LYS A 75 -12.66 8.37 -11.09
C LYS A 75 -12.94 7.98 -9.64
N PRO A 76 -12.07 8.35 -8.69
CA PRO A 76 -12.34 8.10 -7.27
C PRO A 76 -13.61 8.83 -6.85
N ALA A 77 -14.36 8.25 -5.91
CA ALA A 77 -15.46 8.94 -5.25
C ALA A 77 -14.93 10.09 -4.38
N ASP A 78 -15.81 10.99 -3.94
CA ASP A 78 -15.42 12.10 -3.06
C ASP A 78 -14.77 11.56 -1.77
N GLY A 79 -13.51 11.93 -1.55
CA GLY A 79 -12.72 11.48 -0.40
C GLY A 79 -11.95 10.17 -0.59
N GLU A 80 -12.05 9.52 -1.75
CA GLU A 80 -11.22 8.36 -2.10
C GLU A 80 -9.96 8.77 -2.87
N GLU A 81 -8.91 7.97 -2.71
CA GLU A 81 -7.67 8.15 -3.47
C GLU A 81 -7.80 7.59 -4.89
N SER A 82 -7.14 8.24 -5.85
CA SER A 82 -7.05 7.74 -7.22
C SER A 82 -6.41 6.35 -7.25
N TYR A 83 -7.02 5.42 -7.98
CA TYR A 83 -6.46 4.09 -8.24
C TYR A 83 -5.16 4.11 -9.04
N VAL A 84 -4.86 5.22 -9.72
CA VAL A 84 -3.66 5.34 -10.56
C VAL A 84 -2.80 6.50 -10.09
N LYS A 85 -1.52 6.22 -9.82
CA LYS A 85 -0.47 7.22 -9.61
C LYS A 85 0.47 7.26 -10.81
N LYS A 86 0.82 8.48 -11.23
CA LYS A 86 1.82 8.71 -12.28
C LYS A 86 3.18 8.95 -11.61
N LEU A 87 4.18 8.14 -11.95
CA LEU A 87 5.54 8.22 -11.42
C LEU A 87 6.54 8.39 -12.57
N PHE A 88 7.56 9.24 -12.39
CA PHE A 88 8.66 9.37 -13.34
C PHE A 88 9.95 8.86 -12.71
N LEU A 89 10.45 7.73 -13.21
CA LEU A 89 11.54 6.98 -12.58
C LEU A 89 12.54 6.54 -13.64
N LYS A 90 13.81 6.91 -13.46
CA LYS A 90 14.93 6.56 -14.36
C LYS A 90 14.65 6.84 -15.85
N GLY A 91 13.98 7.95 -16.15
CA GLY A 91 13.67 8.36 -17.53
C GLY A 91 12.36 7.80 -18.09
N THR A 92 11.66 6.95 -17.34
CA THR A 92 10.40 6.32 -17.78
C THR A 92 9.24 6.80 -16.93
N THR A 93 8.13 7.12 -17.58
CA THR A 93 6.84 7.38 -16.93
C THR A 93 6.11 6.06 -16.71
N TYR A 94 5.77 5.76 -15.46
CA TYR A 94 4.94 4.64 -15.08
C TYR A 94 3.56 5.14 -14.64
N HIS A 95 2.53 4.45 -15.11
CA HIS A 95 1.18 4.54 -14.56
C HIS A 95 1.03 3.35 -13.61
N LEU A 96 1.01 3.61 -12.31
CA LEU A 96 0.97 2.60 -11.29
C LEU A 96 -0.46 2.46 -10.80
N TYR A 97 -1.08 1.30 -11.02
CA TYR A 97 -2.26 0.94 -10.24
C TYR A 97 -1.82 0.74 -8.80
N VAL A 98 -2.51 1.36 -7.87
CA VAL A 98 -2.28 1.16 -6.45
C VAL A 98 -3.57 1.28 -5.66
N HIS A 99 -3.77 0.36 -4.72
CA HIS A 99 -4.89 0.42 -3.79
C HIS A 99 -4.50 -0.14 -2.43
N SER A 100 -5.10 0.40 -1.37
CA SER A 100 -4.95 -0.08 -0.01
C SER A 100 -6.31 -0.51 0.54
N TYR A 101 -6.42 -1.79 0.87
CA TYR A 101 -7.62 -2.37 1.44
C TYR A 101 -7.54 -2.32 2.97
N LEU A 102 -8.04 -1.23 3.55
CA LEU A 102 -8.11 -1.11 5.01
C LEU A 102 -9.02 -2.20 5.60
N ARG A 103 -8.64 -2.74 6.75
CA ARG A 103 -9.25 -3.87 7.47
C ARG A 103 -8.98 -5.25 6.89
N TYR A 104 -8.26 -5.34 5.77
CA TYR A 104 -7.86 -6.61 5.16
C TYR A 104 -6.41 -7.00 5.44
N GLY A 105 -5.70 -6.23 6.27
CA GLY A 105 -4.38 -6.62 6.78
C GLY A 105 -4.44 -7.83 7.70
N LEU A 106 -3.31 -8.45 7.99
CA LEU A 106 -3.19 -9.73 8.71
C LEU A 106 -3.96 -9.77 10.05
N LEU A 107 -3.89 -8.71 10.84
CA LEU A 107 -4.56 -8.64 12.15
C LEU A 107 -6.00 -8.16 12.02
N ALA A 108 -6.24 -7.16 11.17
CA ALA A 108 -7.57 -6.62 10.98
C ALA A 108 -8.52 -7.63 10.30
N ALA A 109 -8.02 -8.41 9.34
CA ALA A 109 -8.78 -9.46 8.69
C ALA A 109 -9.24 -10.53 9.69
N ARG A 110 -8.42 -10.88 10.69
CA ARG A 110 -8.84 -11.79 11.78
C ARG A 110 -10.04 -11.21 12.54
N ALA A 111 -10.01 -9.92 12.86
CA ALA A 111 -11.14 -9.27 13.52
C ALA A 111 -12.40 -9.30 12.65
N GLU A 112 -12.29 -9.02 11.35
CA GLU A 112 -13.44 -9.07 10.43
C GLU A 112 -13.98 -10.50 10.24
N ILE A 113 -13.11 -11.51 10.16
CA ILE A 113 -13.51 -12.94 10.10
C ILE A 113 -14.27 -13.34 11.37
N LEU A 114 -13.77 -12.96 12.56
CA LEU A 114 -14.42 -13.30 13.82
C LEU A 114 -15.76 -12.59 14.00
N LYS A 115 -15.90 -11.33 13.54
CA LYS A 115 -17.17 -10.61 13.52
C LYS A 115 -18.23 -11.29 12.64
N ALA A 116 -17.81 -11.88 11.52
CA ALA A 116 -18.70 -12.62 10.62
C ALA A 116 -19.10 -14.01 11.16
N GLY A 117 -18.45 -14.48 12.23
CA GLY A 117 -18.76 -15.76 12.87
C GLY A 117 -20.16 -15.81 13.50
N ASN A 118 -20.66 -17.04 13.72
CA ASN A 118 -22.02 -17.26 14.22
C ASN A 118 -22.19 -16.82 15.68
N ALA A 119 -23.43 -16.44 16.03
CA ALA A 119 -23.85 -15.90 17.34
C ALA A 119 -23.57 -16.80 18.57
N ASN A 120 -23.11 -18.04 18.38
CA ASN A 120 -22.81 -18.98 19.46
C ASN A 120 -21.38 -18.82 20.00
N GLY A 121 -20.63 -17.81 19.57
CA GLY A 121 -19.24 -17.57 20.01
C GLY A 121 -18.21 -18.56 19.44
N TYR A 122 -18.63 -19.42 18.51
CA TYR A 122 -17.80 -20.44 17.88
C TYR A 122 -17.37 -20.01 16.47
N SER A 123 -16.07 -20.09 16.18
CA SER A 123 -15.50 -19.84 14.86
C SER A 123 -14.61 -21.01 14.43
N ASN A 124 -14.82 -21.52 13.21
CA ASN A 124 -13.97 -22.54 12.58
C ASN A 124 -12.54 -22.04 12.31
N CYS A 125 -12.30 -20.74 12.46
CA CYS A 125 -10.97 -20.13 12.32
C CYS A 125 -10.19 -20.11 13.64
N VAL A 126 -10.76 -20.61 14.73
CA VAL A 126 -10.10 -20.73 16.04
C VAL A 126 -9.82 -22.21 16.33
N LEU A 127 -8.60 -22.51 16.79
CA LEU A 127 -8.19 -23.87 17.11
C LEU A 127 -8.95 -24.42 18.31
N ALA A 128 -9.23 -25.73 18.30
CA ALA A 128 -9.87 -26.42 19.41
C ALA A 128 -9.08 -26.25 20.71
N GLY A 129 -9.80 -25.98 21.81
CA GLY A 129 -9.19 -25.74 23.14
C GLY A 129 -8.72 -24.30 23.38
N HIS A 130 -8.80 -23.41 22.38
CA HIS A 130 -8.55 -21.99 22.57
C HIS A 130 -9.85 -21.22 22.83
N GLN A 131 -9.92 -20.50 23.95
CA GLN A 131 -10.95 -19.50 24.22
C GLN A 131 -10.29 -18.13 24.08
N GLY A 132 -10.72 -17.39 23.05
CA GLY A 132 -10.22 -16.06 22.72
C GLY A 132 -10.64 -14.99 23.71
#